data_AF-A0A1G4FNB9-F1
#
_entry.id   AF-A0A1G4FNB9-F1
#
_cell.length_a   1.000
_cell.length_b   1.000
_cell.length_c   1.000
_cell.angle_alpha   90.00
_cell.angle_beta   90.00
_cell.angle_gamma   90.00
#
_symmetry.space_group_name_H-M   'P 1'
#
loop_
_entity.id
_entity.type
_entity.pdbx_description
1 polymer ?
#
loop_
_entity_poly.entity_id
_entity_poly.type
_entity_poly.pdbx_seq_one_letter_code
_entity_poly.pdbx_strand_id
1 'polypeptide(L)'
;MKSKSKNTGKYMGSVKVGPKGQIVIPKEVRDMFGIESGDTLILLADAQKGIAIERTGIFDKIADEILSGKGREIYPEHSNEDNLTFAKEIKKISDNEEKKK
;
A
#
# COMPACT_ATOMS: atom_id res chain seq x y z
N MET A 1 -13.22 33.49 -10.23
CA MET A 1 -12.86 32.27 -11.00
C MET A 1 -11.89 31.45 -10.16
N LYS A 2 -12.30 30.28 -9.63
CA LYS A 2 -11.38 29.38 -8.91
C LYS A 2 -10.65 28.54 -9.96
N SER A 3 -9.32 28.61 -9.98
CA SER A 3 -8.49 27.82 -10.89
C SER A 3 -8.71 26.34 -10.62
N LYS A 4 -9.07 25.58 -11.66
CA LYS A 4 -8.95 24.13 -11.65
C LYS A 4 -7.45 23.82 -11.57
N SER A 5 -6.95 23.52 -10.38
CA SER A 5 -5.58 23.04 -10.19
C SER A 5 -5.41 21.75 -10.99
N LYS A 6 -4.39 21.71 -11.84
CA LYS A 6 -3.90 20.51 -12.53
C LYS A 6 -3.76 19.38 -11.51
N ASN A 7 -4.46 18.28 -11.76
CA ASN A 7 -4.33 17.04 -10.98
C ASN A 7 -2.97 16.40 -11.31
N THR A 8 -1.93 16.75 -10.54
CA THR A 8 -0.56 16.27 -10.80
C THR A 8 -0.28 14.86 -10.28
N GLY A 9 -1.31 14.16 -9.75
CA GLY A 9 -1.19 12.80 -9.20
C GLY A 9 -0.20 12.70 -8.04
N LYS A 10 0.18 13.83 -7.44
CA LYS A 10 1.15 13.92 -6.34
C LYS A 10 0.56 14.76 -5.23
N TYR A 11 0.74 14.31 -3.99
CA TYR A 11 0.31 15.00 -2.79
C TYR A 11 1.46 15.03 -1.78
N MET A 12 1.68 16.18 -1.15
CA MET A 12 2.58 16.32 0.00
C MET A 12 1.92 17.22 1.03
N GLY A 13 1.87 16.77 2.27
CA GLY A 13 1.29 17.51 3.38
C GLY A 13 1.68 16.89 4.71
N SER A 14 1.60 17.66 5.78
CA SER A 14 1.77 17.13 7.14
C SER A 14 0.41 16.69 7.69
N VAL A 15 0.41 15.56 8.40
CA VAL A 15 -0.75 15.04 9.15
C VAL A 15 -0.37 14.92 10.62
N LYS A 16 -1.36 14.97 11.51
CA LYS A 16 -1.17 14.77 12.95
C LYS A 16 -1.73 13.42 13.37
N VAL A 17 -1.07 12.82 14.35
CA VAL A 17 -1.55 11.63 15.03
C VAL A 17 -2.63 12.05 16.02
N GLY A 18 -3.80 11.40 15.93
CA GLY A 18 -4.93 11.63 16.82
C GLY A 18 -4.76 10.95 18.19
N PRO A 19 -5.70 11.17 19.13
CA PRO A 19 -5.61 10.68 20.49
C PRO A 19 -5.52 9.16 20.66
N LYS A 20 -5.93 8.38 19.65
CA LYS A 20 -5.85 6.91 19.65
C LYS A 20 -4.73 6.37 18.76
N GLY A 21 -3.77 7.22 18.38
CA GLY A 21 -2.69 6.82 17.47
C GLY A 21 -3.09 6.75 15.99
N GLN A 22 -4.32 7.15 15.63
CA GLN A 22 -4.78 7.10 14.26
C GLN A 22 -4.33 8.33 13.45
N ILE A 23 -4.06 8.13 12.16
CA ILE A 23 -3.88 9.22 11.19
C ILE A 23 -5.13 9.32 10.32
N VAL A 24 -5.51 10.54 9.94
CA VAL A 24 -6.60 10.78 8.99
C VAL A 24 -6.01 10.91 7.60
N ILE A 25 -6.44 10.06 6.66
CA ILE A 25 -6.10 10.21 5.25
C ILE A 25 -6.85 11.44 4.71
N PRO A 26 -6.15 12.49 4.21
CA PRO A 26 -6.79 13.69 3.68
C PRO A 26 -7.78 13.37 2.57
N LYS A 27 -8.83 14.17 2.43
CA LYS A 27 -9.89 13.92 1.43
C LYS A 27 -9.32 13.87 0.02
N GLU A 28 -8.41 14.77 -0.30
CA GLU A 28 -7.78 14.88 -1.61
C GLU A 28 -6.99 13.61 -1.96
N VAL A 29 -6.36 12.98 -0.96
CA VAL A 29 -5.64 11.71 -1.13
C VAL A 29 -6.62 10.56 -1.29
N ARG A 30 -7.69 10.52 -0.48
CA ARG A 30 -8.75 9.51 -0.65
C ARG A 30 -9.37 9.58 -2.04
N ASP A 31 -9.69 10.77 -2.52
CA ASP A 31 -10.27 10.99 -3.85
C ASP A 31 -9.25 10.63 -4.95
N MET A 32 -7.96 10.93 -4.76
CA MET A 32 -6.88 10.58 -5.70
C MET A 32 -6.71 9.07 -5.85
N PHE A 33 -6.79 8.32 -4.76
CA PHE A 33 -6.61 6.87 -4.77
C PHE A 33 -7.94 6.10 -4.82
N GLY A 34 -9.09 6.77 -4.77
CA GLY A 34 -10.41 6.12 -4.70
C GLY A 34 -10.56 5.24 -3.45
N ILE A 35 -10.16 5.75 -2.29
CA ILE A 35 -10.29 5.07 -0.99
C ILE A 35 -11.62 5.45 -0.36
N GLU A 36 -12.44 4.45 -0.08
CA GLU A 36 -13.77 4.60 0.52
C GLU A 36 -13.83 4.07 1.95
N SER A 37 -14.91 4.39 2.65
CA SER A 37 -15.13 3.87 4.01
C SER A 37 -15.46 2.39 3.95
N GLY A 38 -14.75 1.58 4.75
CA GLY A 38 -14.86 0.11 4.70
C GLY A 38 -13.74 -0.55 3.88
N ASP A 39 -12.93 0.22 3.16
CA ASP A 39 -11.76 -0.32 2.48
C ASP A 39 -10.72 -0.84 3.47
N THR A 40 -10.18 -2.02 3.17
CA THR A 40 -9.01 -2.56 3.84
C THR A 40 -7.75 -2.09 3.13
N LEU A 41 -6.86 -1.44 3.89
CA LEU A 41 -5.55 -0.99 3.41
C LEU A 41 -4.45 -1.78 4.12
N ILE A 42 -3.34 -2.02 3.42
CA ILE A 42 -2.14 -2.64 3.99
C ILE A 42 -1.21 -1.52 4.46
N LEU A 43 -0.78 -1.62 5.72
CA LEU A 43 0.22 -0.74 6.32
C LEU A 43 1.56 -1.47 6.37
N LEU A 44 2.54 -1.00 5.60
CA LEU A 44 3.91 -1.45 5.68
C LEU A 44 4.72 -0.50 6.57
N ALA A 45 5.60 -1.04 7.41
CA ALA A 45 6.48 -0.26 8.25
C ALA A 45 7.88 -0.86 8.29
N ASP A 46 8.88 -0.02 8.04
CA ASP A 46 10.29 -0.33 8.13
C ASP A 46 10.98 0.80 8.91
N ALA A 47 11.79 0.44 9.91
CA ALA A 47 12.40 1.42 10.81
C ALA A 47 13.40 2.37 10.12
N GLN A 48 13.98 1.96 8.98
CA GLN A 48 14.93 2.76 8.21
C GLN A 48 14.26 3.49 7.05
N LYS A 49 13.23 2.90 6.44
CA LYS A 49 12.56 3.42 5.22
C LYS A 49 11.26 4.18 5.50
N GLY A 50 10.66 4.00 6.69
CA GLY A 50 9.41 4.64 7.09
C GLY A 50 8.17 3.78 6.86
N ILE A 51 7.03 4.43 6.63
CA ILE A 51 5.72 3.78 6.51
C ILE A 51 5.18 3.96 5.09
N ALA A 52 4.57 2.91 4.53
CA ALA A 52 3.82 2.96 3.28
C ALA A 52 2.40 2.41 3.48
N ILE A 53 1.44 2.96 2.72
CA ILE A 53 0.03 2.54 2.73
C ILE A 53 -0.35 2.20 1.30
N GLU A 54 -0.91 1.01 1.10
CA GLU A 54 -1.23 0.47 -0.22
C GLU A 54 -2.52 -0.34 -0.18
N ARG A 55 -3.13 -0.57 -1.35
CA ARG A 55 -4.37 -1.37 -1.46
C ARG A 55 -4.05 -2.86 -1.54
N THR A 56 -4.88 -3.68 -0.87
CA THR A 56 -4.76 -5.15 -0.87
C THR A 56 -4.66 -5.73 -2.29
N GLY A 57 -5.53 -5.30 -3.21
CA GLY A 57 -5.54 -5.82 -4.59
C GLY A 57 -4.31 -5.48 -5.45
N ILE A 58 -3.46 -4.53 -5.03
CA ILE A 58 -2.18 -4.26 -5.70
C ILE A 58 -1.14 -5.30 -5.27
N PHE A 59 -1.14 -5.66 -3.99
CA PHE A 59 -0.21 -6.64 -3.44
C PHE A 59 -0.42 -8.04 -3.97
N ASP A 60 -1.66 -8.47 -4.23
CA ASP A 60 -1.90 -9.77 -4.87
C ASP A 60 -1.19 -9.88 -6.21
N LYS A 61 -1.26 -8.83 -7.02
CA LYS A 61 -0.58 -8.77 -8.31
C LYS A 61 0.93 -8.74 -8.15
N ILE A 62 1.45 -7.97 -7.19
CA ILE A 62 2.90 -7.93 -6.92
C ILE A 62 3.39 -9.31 -6.45
N ALA A 63 2.66 -9.97 -5.56
CA ALA A 63 3.00 -11.31 -5.10
C ALA A 63 2.96 -12.32 -6.24
N ASP A 64 1.94 -12.27 -7.11
CA ASP A 64 1.83 -13.12 -8.29
C ASP A 64 3.01 -12.91 -9.26
N GLU A 65 3.37 -11.66 -9.54
CA GLU A 65 4.52 -11.33 -10.40
C GLU A 65 5.85 -11.80 -9.78
N ILE A 66 6.04 -11.62 -8.47
CA ILE A 66 7.24 -12.13 -7.76
C ILE A 66 7.30 -13.67 -7.82
N LEU A 67 6.18 -14.36 -7.57
CA LEU A 67 6.07 -15.82 -7.64
C LEU A 67 6.29 -16.35 -9.07
N SER A 68 5.97 -15.56 -10.09
CA SER A 68 6.24 -15.87 -11.51
C SER A 68 7.72 -15.75 -11.90
N GLY A 69 8.60 -15.34 -10.98
CA GLY A 69 10.04 -15.24 -11.20
C GLY A 69 10.56 -13.85 -11.53
N LYS A 70 9.70 -12.82 -11.56
CA LYS A 70 10.09 -11.43 -11.86
C LYS A 70 10.47 -10.61 -10.62
N GLY A 71 10.72 -11.27 -9.48
CA GLY A 71 10.99 -10.58 -8.22
C GLY A 71 12.15 -9.57 -8.26
N ARG A 72 13.20 -9.85 -9.04
CA ARG A 72 14.35 -8.93 -9.21
C ARG A 72 14.04 -7.67 -10.02
N GLU A 73 12.98 -7.65 -10.81
CA GLU A 73 12.56 -6.46 -11.57
C GLU A 73 11.76 -5.49 -10.69
N ILE A 74 11.05 -6.02 -9.70
CA ILE A 74 10.24 -5.25 -8.76
C ILE A 74 11.08 -4.76 -7.58
N TYR A 75 11.94 -5.62 -7.03
CA TYR A 75 12.81 -5.35 -5.88
C TYR A 75 14.24 -5.84 -6.17
N PRO A 76 15.02 -5.09 -6.98
CA PRO A 76 16.36 -5.50 -7.40
C PRO A 76 17.37 -5.59 -6.25
N GLU A 77 17.15 -4.82 -5.19
CA GLU A 77 18.02 -4.74 -4.01
C GLU A 77 17.82 -5.90 -3.02
N HIS A 78 16.87 -6.81 -3.29
CA HIS A 78 16.50 -7.90 -2.39
C HIS A 78 16.85 -9.26 -2.99
N SER A 79 17.23 -10.22 -2.13
CA SER A 79 17.56 -11.57 -2.59
C SER A 79 16.30 -12.28 -3.13
N ASN A 80 16.49 -13.32 -3.95
CA ASN A 80 15.36 -14.09 -4.47
C ASN A 80 14.55 -14.76 -3.33
N GLU A 81 15.23 -15.14 -2.25
CA GLU A 81 14.59 -15.76 -1.07
C GLU A 81 13.76 -14.74 -0.28
N ASP A 82 14.24 -13.51 -0.14
CA ASP A 82 13.50 -12.42 0.52
C ASP A 82 12.25 -12.06 -0.28
N ASN A 83 12.39 -11.94 -1.60
CA ASN A 83 11.27 -11.67 -2.50
C ASN A 83 10.21 -12.78 -2.41
N LEU A 84 10.64 -14.05 -2.41
CA LEU A 84 9.72 -15.18 -2.29
C LEU A 84 9.02 -15.23 -0.93
N THR A 85 9.73 -14.89 0.15
CA THR A 85 9.17 -14.83 1.51
C THR A 85 8.11 -13.74 1.60
N PHE A 86 8.41 -12.56 1.08
CA PHE A 86 7.46 -11.45 1.00
C PHE A 86 6.19 -11.84 0.22
N ALA A 87 6.33 -12.42 -0.97
CA ALA A 87 5.16 -12.82 -1.78
C ALA A 87 4.28 -13.86 -1.06
N LYS A 88 4.88 -14.81 -0.33
CA LYS A 88 4.15 -15.80 0.47
C LYS A 88 3.38 -15.17 1.63
N GLU A 89 3.98 -14.21 2.33
CA GLU A 89 3.32 -13.51 3.43
C GLU A 89 2.15 -12.65 2.93
N ILE A 90 2.31 -12.00 1.78
CA ILE A 90 1.22 -11.27 1.13
C ILE A 90 0.03 -12.17 0.79
N LYS A 91 0.27 -13.33 0.15
CA LYS A 91 -0.81 -14.29 -0.17
C LYS A 91 -1.53 -14.80 1.09
N LYS A 92 -0.79 -15.09 2.17
CA LYS A 92 -1.41 -15.50 3.45
C LYS A 92 -2.32 -14.42 4.02
N ILE A 93 -1.94 -13.14 3.90
CA ILE A 93 -2.75 -12.02 4.38
C ILE A 93 -4.03 -11.91 3.55
N SER A 94 -3.93 -11.98 2.22
CA SER A 94 -5.09 -11.95 1.32
C SER A 94 -6.07 -13.11 1.57
N ASP A 95 -5.57 -14.34 1.68
CA ASP A 95 -6.39 -15.53 1.93
C ASP A 95 -7.12 -15.49 3.29
N ASN A 96 -6.51 -14.87 4.31
CA ASN A 96 -7.09 -14.74 5.63
C ASN A 96 -8.18 -13.66 5.68
N GLU A 97 -8.11 -12.64 4.83
CA GLU A 97 -9.15 -11.61 4.72
C GLU A 97 -10.37 -12.11 3.93
N GLU A 98 -10.18 -12.98 2.93
CA GLU A 98 -11.30 -13.63 2.23
C GLU A 98 -12.10 -14.58 3.13
N LYS A 99 -11.44 -15.29 4.07
CA LYS A 99 -12.09 -16.23 4.99
C LYS A 99 -12.85 -15.57 6.15
N LYS A 100 -12.67 -14.26 6.36
CA LYS A 100 -13.39 -13.50 7.40
C LYS A 100 -14.68 -12.83 6.87
N LYS A 101 -14.92 -12.88 5.56
CA LYS A 101 -16.20 -12.51 4.94
C LYS A 101 -17.16 -13.69 4.93
#